data_AF-A0A2A6CRX4-F1
#
_entry.id   AF-A0A2A6CRX4-F1
#
_cell.length_a   1.000
_cell.length_b   1.000
_cell.length_c   1.000
_cell.angle_alpha   90.00
_cell.angle_beta   90.00
_cell.angle_gamma   90.00
#
_symmetry.space_group_name_H-M   'P 1'
#
loop_
_entity.id
_entity.type
_entity.pdbx_description
1 polymer ?
#
loop_
_entity_poly.entity_id
_entity_poly.type
_entity_poly.pdbx_seq_one_letter_code
_entity_poly.pdbx_strand_id
1 'polypeptide(L)'
;MSRSLSPSDDPSSDFIHVTQPQFGDRSNKEEKKKEISDSLDENQWESVAPSVITPLLPQMDPVQNRPSSEEKERNERMKEEERMKKKREEMAMSMARESIAIVREKQEKLSTEPIFFSRLCPVCKVRHPTHRVLFSSCGHTTCHVCQMENRLHTNSDQCPHCKIESGWISIIEEEDPSPILPECTCKRIRRTIGQWKDQLRSLFKFAN
;
A
#
# COMPACT_ATOMS: atom_id res chain seq x y z
N MET A 1 -27.78 -40.02 50.88
CA MET A 1 -28.24 -40.05 49.48
C MET A 1 -27.14 -39.47 48.61
N SER A 2 -26.30 -40.35 48.08
CA SER A 2 -25.12 -40.04 47.30
C SER A 2 -25.53 -39.77 45.85
N ARG A 3 -25.18 -38.60 45.30
CA ARG A 3 -25.27 -38.33 43.87
C ARG A 3 -23.88 -38.07 43.32
N SER A 4 -23.35 -39.10 42.68
CA SER A 4 -22.26 -39.09 41.73
C SER A 4 -22.66 -38.29 40.49
N LEU A 5 -21.85 -37.31 40.11
CA LEU A 5 -21.87 -36.70 38.79
C LEU A 5 -20.47 -36.83 38.16
N SER A 6 -20.51 -37.23 36.90
CA SER A 6 -19.47 -37.76 36.03
C SER A 6 -18.47 -36.72 35.53
N PRO A 7 -17.27 -37.16 35.07
CA PRO A 7 -16.32 -36.30 34.40
C PRO A 7 -16.80 -36.03 32.96
N SER A 8 -16.83 -34.75 32.59
CA SER A 8 -17.06 -34.30 31.22
C SER A 8 -15.71 -34.22 30.49
N ASP A 9 -15.61 -34.97 29.40
CA ASP A 9 -14.50 -34.97 28.45
C ASP A 9 -14.31 -33.57 27.84
N ASP A 10 -13.16 -32.95 28.11
CA ASP A 10 -12.68 -31.77 27.40
C ASP A 10 -12.09 -32.22 26.05
N PRO A 11 -12.68 -31.83 24.90
CA PRO A 11 -12.03 -32.02 23.62
C PRO A 11 -10.87 -31.03 23.51
N SER A 12 -9.65 -31.59 23.60
CA SER A 12 -8.40 -31.02 23.12
C SER A 12 -8.62 -30.07 21.95
N SER A 13 -8.66 -28.77 22.24
CA SER A 13 -8.63 -27.75 21.21
C SER A 13 -7.20 -27.70 20.68
N ASP A 14 -6.98 -28.35 19.54
CA ASP A 14 -5.79 -28.12 18.72
C ASP A 14 -5.83 -26.67 18.22
N PHE A 15 -5.33 -25.76 19.06
CA PHE A 15 -4.99 -24.41 18.67
C PHE A 15 -3.84 -24.53 17.67
N ILE A 16 -4.17 -24.57 16.39
CA ILE A 16 -3.23 -24.29 15.31
C ILE A 16 -2.74 -22.86 15.55
N HIS A 17 -1.55 -22.73 16.12
CA HIS A 17 -0.82 -21.48 16.17
C HIS A 17 -0.55 -21.06 14.72
N VAL A 18 -1.45 -20.26 14.16
CA VAL A 18 -1.19 -19.49 12.96
C VAL A 18 -0.19 -18.42 13.37
N THR A 19 1.10 -18.76 13.29
CA THR A 19 2.18 -17.78 13.38
C THR A 19 1.97 -16.79 12.26
N GLN A 20 1.55 -15.57 12.62
CA GLN A 20 1.49 -14.47 11.67
C GLN A 20 2.88 -14.33 11.03
N PRO A 21 2.96 -14.29 9.68
CA PRO A 21 4.21 -14.00 9.02
C PRO A 21 4.66 -12.63 9.48
N GLN A 22 5.82 -12.57 10.13
CA GLN A 22 6.50 -11.31 10.38
C GLN A 22 6.85 -10.74 9.01
N PHE A 23 6.06 -9.76 8.57
CA PHE A 23 6.39 -8.90 7.45
C PHE A 23 7.62 -8.09 7.88
N GLY A 24 8.79 -8.68 7.68
CA GLY A 24 10.04 -7.95 7.76
C GLY A 24 9.96 -6.81 6.76
N ASP A 25 10.15 -5.59 7.27
CA ASP A 25 10.31 -4.36 6.51
C ASP A 25 11.39 -4.53 5.43
N ARG A 26 10.98 -5.02 4.26
CA ARG A 26 11.74 -4.90 3.01
C ARG A 26 11.39 -3.57 2.36
N SER A 27 11.53 -2.50 3.11
CA SER A 27 11.42 -1.14 2.61
C SER A 27 12.80 -0.68 2.11
N ASN A 28 12.83 -0.26 0.84
CA ASN A 28 13.80 0.68 0.27
C ASN A 28 15.28 0.30 0.20
N LYS A 29 15.66 -0.62 -0.69
CA LYS A 29 17.06 -0.64 -1.18
C LYS A 29 17.27 -0.79 -2.70
N GLU A 30 16.25 -1.08 -3.50
CA GLU A 30 16.44 -1.28 -4.95
C GLU A 30 15.84 -0.18 -5.84
N GLU A 31 15.06 0.76 -5.29
CA GLU A 31 14.40 1.80 -6.11
C GLU A 31 15.22 3.11 -6.21
N LYS A 32 16.50 3.10 -5.80
CA LYS A 32 17.43 4.24 -5.97
C LYS A 32 18.56 3.97 -6.98
N LYS A 33 18.35 3.05 -7.91
CA LYS A 33 19.33 2.75 -8.98
C LYS A 33 18.80 2.95 -10.41
N LYS A 34 17.57 3.43 -10.59
CA LYS A 34 16.99 3.64 -11.93
C LYS A 34 16.72 5.08 -12.35
N GLU A 35 17.04 6.08 -11.52
CA GLU A 35 16.92 7.51 -11.90
C GLU A 35 18.26 8.22 -12.10
N ILE A 36 19.37 7.48 -12.21
CA ILE A 36 20.69 8.05 -12.56
C ILE A 36 21.25 7.30 -13.77
N SER A 37 20.48 7.23 -14.86
CA SER A 37 21.01 6.79 -16.16
C SER A 37 20.57 7.66 -17.35
N ASP A 38 19.60 8.56 -17.18
CA ASP A 38 18.94 9.20 -18.33
C ASP A 38 19.31 10.69 -18.50
N SER A 39 20.44 11.14 -17.94
CA SER A 39 20.89 12.55 -18.08
C SER A 39 22.39 12.72 -18.38
N LEU A 40 23.07 11.72 -18.91
CA LEU A 40 24.38 11.94 -19.51
C LEU A 40 24.19 12.21 -21.00
N ASP A 41 24.13 13.51 -21.32
CA ASP A 41 24.29 14.03 -22.68
C ASP A 41 25.57 13.43 -23.30
N GLU A 42 25.41 12.47 -24.21
CA GLU A 42 26.49 11.83 -24.98
C GLU A 42 27.19 12.77 -25.99
N ASN A 43 26.94 14.08 -25.96
CA ASN A 43 27.31 15.01 -27.04
C ASN A 43 28.37 16.06 -26.70
N GLN A 44 29.27 15.82 -25.74
CA GLN A 44 30.33 16.82 -25.39
C GLN A 44 31.79 16.37 -25.61
N TRP A 45 32.05 15.31 -26.37
CA TRP A 45 33.43 14.88 -26.68
C TRP A 45 33.91 15.23 -28.10
N GLU A 46 33.07 15.87 -28.92
CA GLU A 46 33.51 16.51 -30.16
C GLU A 46 34.02 17.91 -29.84
N SER A 47 35.34 18.14 -29.89
CA SER A 47 36.02 19.40 -30.31
C SER A 47 37.40 19.63 -29.68
N VAL A 48 38.22 18.60 -29.48
CA VAL A 48 39.67 18.82 -29.35
C VAL A 48 40.38 17.88 -30.32
N ALA A 49 40.73 18.38 -31.49
CA ALA A 49 41.57 17.67 -32.44
C ALA A 49 42.99 17.55 -31.83
N PRO A 50 43.47 16.35 -31.47
CA PRO A 50 44.85 16.19 -31.07
C PRO A 50 45.73 16.36 -32.31
N SER A 51 46.61 17.36 -32.27
CA SER A 51 47.65 17.58 -33.26
C SER A 51 48.54 16.33 -33.35
N VAL A 52 48.44 15.70 -34.52
CA VAL A 52 49.07 14.48 -34.97
C VAL A 52 50.57 14.46 -34.68
N ILE A 53 50.97 13.62 -33.72
CA ILE A 53 52.25 12.93 -33.76
C ILE A 53 51.89 11.45 -33.81
N THR A 54 51.81 10.88 -35.01
CA THR A 54 51.68 9.43 -35.19
C THR A 54 53.03 8.81 -34.88
N PRO A 55 53.23 8.12 -33.74
CA PRO A 55 54.43 7.35 -33.55
C PRO A 55 54.37 6.23 -34.58
N LEU A 56 55.44 6.02 -35.35
CA LEU A 56 55.62 4.81 -36.15
C LEU A 56 55.68 3.61 -35.18
N LEU A 57 54.51 3.12 -34.78
CA LEU A 57 54.39 1.87 -34.05
C LEU A 57 54.84 0.75 -34.99
N PRO A 58 55.77 -0.13 -34.55
CA PRO A 58 56.13 -1.31 -35.30
C PRO A 58 54.85 -2.08 -35.64
N GLN A 59 54.69 -2.46 -36.90
CA GLN A 59 53.62 -3.37 -37.32
C GLN A 59 53.88 -4.71 -36.62
N MET A 60 53.31 -4.88 -35.43
CA MET A 60 53.25 -6.18 -34.78
C MET A 60 52.24 -6.99 -35.58
N ASP A 61 52.71 -8.10 -36.15
CA ASP A 61 51.83 -9.05 -36.81
C ASP A 61 50.70 -9.43 -35.86
N PRO A 62 49.45 -9.51 -36.34
CA PRO A 62 48.32 -9.88 -35.50
C PRO A 62 48.58 -11.25 -34.89
N VAL A 63 48.93 -11.27 -33.59
CA VAL A 63 49.06 -12.50 -32.82
C VAL A 63 47.74 -13.22 -32.94
N GLN A 64 47.75 -14.33 -33.69
CA GLN A 64 46.58 -15.16 -33.87
C GLN A 64 46.29 -15.85 -32.53
N ASN A 65 45.61 -15.14 -31.63
CA ASN A 65 45.06 -15.67 -30.40
C ASN A 65 43.90 -16.61 -30.75
N ARG A 66 44.26 -17.79 -31.23
CA ARG A 66 43.32 -18.89 -31.43
C ARG A 66 43.01 -19.44 -30.04
N PRO A 67 41.76 -19.32 -29.54
CA PRO A 67 41.42 -19.87 -28.25
C PRO A 67 41.72 -21.37 -28.24
N SER A 68 42.33 -21.84 -27.16
CA SER A 68 42.66 -23.25 -27.00
C SER A 68 41.39 -24.09 -27.03
N SER A 69 41.51 -25.38 -27.34
CA SER A 69 40.35 -26.29 -27.29
C SER A 69 39.67 -26.30 -25.92
N GLU A 70 40.44 -26.15 -24.84
CA GLU A 70 39.94 -26.09 -23.46
C GLU A 70 39.13 -24.83 -23.17
N GLU A 71 39.55 -23.69 -23.73
CA GLU A 71 38.85 -22.41 -23.59
C GLU A 71 37.49 -22.44 -24.31
N LYS A 72 37.42 -23.08 -25.48
CA LYS A 72 36.15 -23.28 -26.19
C LYS A 72 35.18 -24.12 -25.38
N GLU A 73 35.66 -25.23 -24.80
CA GLU A 73 34.83 -26.10 -23.96
C GLU A 73 34.32 -25.38 -22.70
N ARG A 74 35.16 -24.52 -22.08
CA ARG A 74 34.75 -23.68 -20.95
C ARG A 74 33.64 -22.69 -21.34
N ASN A 75 33.79 -22.02 -22.49
CA ASN A 75 32.78 -21.08 -22.99
C ASN A 75 31.46 -21.78 -23.34
N GLU A 76 31.51 -22.99 -23.90
CA GLU A 76 30.32 -23.80 -24.16
C GLU A 76 29.61 -24.22 -22.87
N ARG A 77 30.37 -24.65 -21.84
CA ARG A 77 29.80 -24.94 -20.51
C ARG A 77 29.11 -23.74 -19.89
N MET A 78 29.75 -22.57 -19.94
CA MET A 78 29.19 -21.33 -19.39
C MET A 78 27.89 -20.92 -20.11
N LYS A 79 27.86 -21.04 -21.44
CA LYS A 79 26.65 -20.75 -22.24
C LYS A 79 25.50 -21.72 -21.92
N GLU A 80 25.79 -23.00 -21.73
CA GLU A 80 24.76 -23.98 -21.36
C GLU A 80 24.23 -23.74 -19.95
N GLU A 81 25.10 -23.41 -18.99
CA GLU A 81 24.69 -23.05 -17.63
C GLU A 81 23.79 -21.81 -17.62
N GLU A 82 24.14 -20.77 -18.38
CA GLU A 82 23.32 -19.57 -18.54
C GLU A 82 21.96 -19.90 -19.18
N ARG A 83 21.93 -20.75 -20.20
CA ARG A 83 20.69 -21.21 -20.83
C ARG A 83 19.79 -21.96 -19.83
N MET A 84 20.37 -22.81 -18.99
CA MET A 84 19.63 -23.54 -17.96
C MET A 84 19.15 -22.63 -16.83
N LYS A 85 19.96 -21.66 -16.40
CA LYS A 85 19.57 -20.65 -15.43
C LYS A 85 18.39 -19.83 -15.94
N LYS A 86 18.46 -19.35 -17.18
CA LYS A 86 17.38 -18.61 -17.84
C LYS A 86 16.07 -19.41 -17.87
N LYS A 87 16.12 -20.70 -18.23
CA LYS A 87 14.94 -21.59 -18.21
C LYS A 87 14.35 -21.74 -16.80
N ARG A 88 15.19 -21.83 -15.76
CA ARG A 88 14.72 -21.91 -14.37
C ARG A 88 14.01 -20.63 -13.93
N GLU A 89 14.57 -19.47 -14.28
CA GLU A 89 13.97 -18.16 -13.99
C GLU A 89 12.64 -17.98 -14.73
N GLU A 90 12.57 -18.38 -15.99
CA GLU A 90 11.35 -18.36 -16.79
C GLU A 90 10.26 -19.27 -16.20
N MET A 91 10.62 -20.49 -15.80
CA MET A 91 9.70 -21.42 -15.13
C MET A 91 9.22 -20.87 -13.78
N ALA A 92 10.10 -20.28 -12.98
CA ALA A 92 9.76 -19.66 -11.70
C ALA A 92 8.79 -18.49 -11.88
N MET A 93 9.03 -17.63 -12.88
CA MET A 93 8.15 -16.51 -13.20
C MET A 93 6.78 -16.99 -13.70
N SER A 94 6.74 -18.06 -14.49
CA SER A 94 5.50 -18.68 -14.95
C SER A 94 4.65 -19.19 -13.76
N MET A 95 5.26 -19.93 -12.83
CA MET A 95 4.59 -20.41 -11.61
C MET A 95 4.14 -19.26 -10.70
N ALA A 96 4.92 -18.18 -10.61
CA ALA A 96 4.53 -17.00 -9.84
C ALA A 96 3.29 -16.32 -10.43
N ARG A 97 3.20 -16.21 -11.76
CA ARG A 97 2.02 -15.64 -12.44
C ARG A 97 0.78 -16.50 -12.23
N GLU A 98 0.93 -17.82 -12.35
CA GLU A 98 -0.17 -18.77 -12.14
C GLU A 98 -0.68 -18.73 -10.68
N SER A 99 0.23 -18.68 -9.70
CA SER A 99 -0.18 -18.59 -8.29
C SER A 99 -0.91 -17.28 -7.98
N ILE A 100 -0.49 -16.14 -8.54
CA ILE A 100 -1.21 -14.86 -8.42
C ILE A 100 -2.62 -14.97 -9.04
N ALA A 101 -2.75 -15.61 -10.20
CA ALA A 101 -4.05 -15.80 -10.86
C ALA A 101 -5.00 -16.64 -10.00
N ILE A 102 -4.53 -17.74 -9.42
CA ILE A 102 -5.32 -18.59 -8.52
C ILE A 102 -5.77 -17.83 -7.27
N VAL A 103 -4.90 -17.00 -6.68
CA VAL A 103 -5.26 -16.19 -5.50
C VAL A 103 -6.34 -15.16 -5.85
N ARG A 104 -6.22 -14.48 -6.99
CA ARG A 104 -7.24 -13.52 -7.46
C ARG A 104 -8.58 -14.20 -7.72
N GLU A 105 -8.59 -15.35 -8.39
CA GLU A 105 -9.81 -16.12 -8.66
C GLU A 105 -10.50 -16.54 -7.35
N LYS A 106 -9.71 -16.96 -6.34
CA LYS A 106 -10.27 -17.28 -5.01
C LYS A 106 -10.85 -16.06 -4.31
N GLN A 107 -10.19 -14.91 -4.37
CA GLN A 107 -10.70 -13.66 -3.78
C GLN A 107 -12.00 -13.19 -4.44
N GLU A 108 -12.11 -13.30 -5.76
CA GLU A 108 -13.32 -12.94 -6.49
C GLU A 108 -14.50 -13.86 -6.15
N LYS A 109 -14.27 -15.18 -6.03
CA LYS A 109 -15.32 -16.14 -5.66
C LYS A 109 -15.83 -15.95 -4.23
N LEU A 110 -14.94 -15.58 -3.29
CA LEU A 110 -15.32 -15.34 -1.90
C LEU A 110 -16.08 -14.02 -1.69
N SER A 111 -16.03 -13.09 -2.65
CA SER A 111 -16.62 -11.75 -2.52
C SER A 111 -18.01 -11.61 -3.18
N THR A 112 -18.71 -12.72 -3.42
CA THR A 112 -20.06 -12.67 -4.05
C THR A 112 -21.12 -12.06 -3.13
N GLU A 113 -20.88 -12.02 -1.82
CA GLU A 113 -21.70 -11.21 -0.93
C GLU A 113 -21.23 -9.75 -0.93
N PRO A 114 -22.12 -8.79 -1.24
CA PRO A 114 -21.78 -7.38 -1.17
C PRO A 114 -21.37 -7.03 0.26
N ILE A 115 -20.10 -6.69 0.47
CA ILE A 115 -19.63 -6.16 1.74
C ILE A 115 -20.19 -4.75 1.87
N PHE A 116 -21.27 -4.61 2.65
CA PHE A 116 -21.87 -3.29 2.90
C PHE A 116 -21.02 -2.53 3.92
N PHE A 117 -20.24 -1.57 3.43
CA PHE A 117 -19.56 -0.62 4.29
C PHE A 117 -20.51 0.53 4.63
N SER A 118 -20.79 0.71 5.93
CA SER A 118 -21.55 1.87 6.39
C SER A 118 -20.63 3.10 6.48
N ARG A 119 -21.01 4.20 5.82
CA ARG A 119 -20.33 5.50 5.99
C ARG A 119 -20.75 6.24 7.27
N LEU A 120 -21.68 5.66 8.03
CA LEU A 120 -22.18 6.23 9.28
C LEU A 120 -21.05 6.40 10.27
N CYS A 121 -20.78 7.63 10.71
CA CYS A 121 -19.86 7.86 11.81
C CYS A 121 -20.43 7.20 13.08
N PRO A 122 -19.74 6.22 13.67
CA PRO A 122 -20.24 5.52 14.84
C PRO A 122 -20.30 6.37 16.12
N VAL A 123 -19.61 7.52 16.17
CA VAL A 123 -19.66 8.47 17.30
C VAL A 123 -20.87 9.41 17.18
N CYS A 124 -20.91 10.28 16.16
CA CYS A 124 -21.95 11.29 16.01
C CYS A 124 -23.18 10.84 15.20
N LYS A 125 -23.15 9.62 14.62
CA LYS A 125 -24.21 9.03 13.78
C LYS A 125 -24.56 9.85 12.52
N VAL A 126 -23.64 10.69 12.04
CA VAL A 126 -23.77 11.35 10.72
C VAL A 126 -23.56 10.32 9.62
N ARG A 127 -24.50 10.21 8.68
CA ARG A 127 -24.50 9.15 7.64
C ARG A 127 -23.40 9.29 6.59
N HIS A 128 -23.05 10.52 6.24
CA HIS A 128 -22.08 10.83 5.17
C HIS A 128 -21.18 12.00 5.60
N PRO A 129 -20.27 11.79 6.56
CA PRO A 129 -19.30 12.82 6.92
C PRO A 129 -18.33 13.06 5.77
N THR A 130 -18.14 14.33 5.36
CA THR A 130 -17.25 14.73 4.25
C THR A 130 -15.79 14.32 4.46
N HIS A 131 -15.33 14.35 5.71
CA HIS A 131 -13.98 13.94 6.08
C HIS A 131 -14.03 12.87 7.17
N ARG A 132 -13.34 11.76 6.91
CA ARG A 132 -13.22 10.65 7.85
C ARG A 132 -11.76 10.41 8.18
N VAL A 133 -11.53 9.73 9.30
CA VAL A 133 -10.22 9.27 9.71
C VAL A 133 -10.28 7.77 9.99
N LEU A 134 -9.20 7.07 9.66
CA LEU A 134 -8.97 5.65 9.96
C LEU A 134 -7.89 5.53 11.03
N PHE A 135 -8.13 4.75 12.08
CA PHE A 135 -7.12 4.44 13.09
C PHE A 135 -6.28 3.25 12.64
N SER A 136 -4.97 3.45 12.49
CA SER A 136 -4.08 2.46 11.86
C SER A 136 -3.99 1.15 12.65
N SER A 137 -4.01 1.20 13.97
CA SER A 137 -3.84 0.00 14.80
C SER A 137 -5.10 -0.87 14.91
N CYS A 138 -6.30 -0.28 14.79
CA CYS A 138 -7.56 -1.00 15.04
C CYS A 138 -8.55 -1.01 13.87
N GLY A 139 -8.30 -0.26 12.80
CA GLY A 139 -9.14 -0.23 11.59
C GLY A 139 -10.51 0.44 11.75
N HIS A 140 -10.82 1.01 12.93
CA HIS A 140 -12.08 1.75 13.12
C HIS A 140 -12.01 3.08 12.37
N THR A 141 -13.17 3.54 11.88
CA THR A 141 -13.29 4.81 11.17
C THR A 141 -14.24 5.76 11.89
N THR A 142 -13.88 7.05 12.00
CA THR A 142 -14.73 8.10 12.55
C THR A 142 -14.73 9.34 11.69
N CYS A 143 -15.62 10.30 11.99
CA CYS A 143 -15.60 11.61 11.35
C CYS A 143 -14.41 12.44 11.85
N HIS A 144 -13.82 13.27 11.00
CA HIS A 144 -12.67 14.10 11.38
C HIS A 144 -12.99 15.02 12.59
N VAL A 145 -14.18 15.64 12.61
CA VAL A 145 -14.65 16.48 13.73
C VAL A 145 -14.68 15.70 15.04
N CYS A 146 -15.23 14.49 15.00
CA CYS A 146 -15.35 13.59 16.15
C CYS A 146 -13.97 13.24 16.71
N GLN A 147 -12.99 13.05 15.82
CA GLN A 147 -11.63 12.75 16.26
C GLN A 147 -10.91 13.97 16.84
N MET A 148 -11.11 15.15 16.26
CA MET A 148 -10.57 16.39 16.84
C MET A 148 -11.16 16.65 18.23
N GLU A 149 -12.46 16.48 18.40
CA GLU A 149 -13.10 16.55 19.72
C GLU A 149 -12.50 15.52 20.69
N ASN A 150 -12.38 14.26 20.27
CA ASN A 150 -11.81 13.21 21.12
C ASN A 150 -10.38 13.55 21.55
N ARG A 151 -9.54 14.05 20.64
CA ARG A 151 -8.17 14.50 20.93
C ARG A 151 -8.15 15.64 21.94
N LEU A 152 -9.03 16.62 21.80
CA LEU A 152 -9.13 17.75 22.74
C LEU A 152 -9.55 17.32 24.16
N HIS A 153 -10.39 16.29 24.28
CA HIS A 153 -10.85 15.80 25.59
C HIS A 153 -9.85 14.87 26.28
N THR A 154 -9.14 14.05 25.50
CA THR A 154 -8.25 13.01 26.05
C THR A 154 -6.77 13.42 26.06
N ASN A 155 -6.40 14.46 25.30
CA ASN A 155 -5.01 14.81 25.00
C ASN A 155 -4.20 13.63 24.44
N SER A 156 -4.85 12.64 23.84
CA SER A 156 -4.20 11.46 23.28
C SER A 156 -4.79 11.09 21.94
N ASP A 157 -4.00 10.33 21.17
CA ASP A 157 -4.40 9.84 19.88
C ASP A 157 -5.00 8.43 20.01
N GLN A 158 -6.13 8.34 20.74
CA GLN A 158 -6.83 7.08 20.99
C GLN A 158 -8.06 6.93 20.11
N CYS A 159 -8.36 5.69 19.71
CA CYS A 159 -9.60 5.39 19.00
C CYS A 159 -10.82 5.56 19.94
N PRO A 160 -11.86 6.35 19.59
CA PRO A 160 -13.03 6.53 20.45
C PRO A 160 -13.91 5.28 20.57
N HIS A 161 -13.67 4.22 19.78
CA HIS A 161 -14.40 2.95 19.87
C HIS A 161 -13.78 1.95 20.84
N CYS A 162 -12.50 1.62 20.61
CA CYS A 162 -11.80 0.59 21.37
C CYS A 162 -10.75 1.14 22.33
N LYS A 163 -10.51 2.46 22.34
CA LYS A 163 -9.52 3.17 23.18
C LYS A 163 -8.07 2.74 22.96
N ILE A 164 -7.79 2.02 21.88
CA ILE A 164 -6.43 1.67 21.50
C ILE A 164 -5.71 2.94 21.02
N GLU A 165 -4.52 3.18 21.56
CA GLU A 165 -3.62 4.24 21.10
C GLU A 165 -3.15 3.95 19.68
N SER A 166 -3.41 4.90 18.78
CA SER A 166 -3.09 4.74 17.36
C SER A 166 -3.06 6.09 16.66
N GLY A 167 -2.09 6.26 15.76
CA GLY A 167 -2.18 7.33 14.78
C GLY A 167 -3.43 7.17 13.90
N TRP A 168 -3.91 8.28 13.35
CA TRP A 168 -4.97 8.25 12.36
C TRP A 168 -4.52 8.80 11.03
N ILE A 169 -5.13 8.28 9.96
CA ILE A 169 -4.92 8.71 8.58
C ILE A 169 -6.24 9.32 8.10
N SER A 170 -6.16 10.52 7.51
CA SER A 170 -7.33 11.15 6.89
C SER A 170 -7.71 10.40 5.60
N ILE A 171 -8.97 9.98 5.51
CA ILE A 171 -9.53 9.39 4.30
C ILE A 171 -10.19 10.52 3.51
N ILE A 172 -9.63 10.82 2.34
CA ILE A 172 -10.23 11.70 1.35
C ILE A 172 -11.00 10.79 0.39
N GLU A 173 -12.32 10.89 0.39
CA GLU A 173 -13.15 10.21 -0.61
C GLU A 173 -13.24 11.12 -1.83
N GLU A 174 -12.90 10.60 -3.01
CA GLU A 174 -13.21 11.29 -4.26
C GLU A 174 -14.73 11.30 -4.42
N GLU A 175 -15.31 12.49 -4.55
CA GLU A 175 -16.71 12.61 -4.97
C GLU A 175 -16.77 12.12 -6.40
N ASP A 176 -17.31 10.92 -6.60
CA ASP A 176 -17.62 10.42 -7.93
C ASP A 176 -18.58 11.44 -8.56
N PRO A 177 -18.20 12.15 -9.64
CA PRO A 177 -18.97 13.26 -10.21
C PRO A 177 -20.32 12.83 -10.82
N SER A 178 -20.73 11.59 -10.55
CA SER A 178 -22.09 11.11 -10.73
C SER A 178 -23.10 12.18 -10.28
N PRO A 179 -24.07 12.54 -11.15
CA PRO A 179 -25.01 13.61 -10.85
C PRO A 179 -25.75 13.26 -9.57
N ILE A 180 -25.55 14.09 -8.55
CA ILE A 180 -26.21 14.00 -7.26
C ILE A 180 -27.72 14.07 -7.57
N LEU A 181 -28.38 12.91 -7.60
CA LEU A 181 -29.84 12.89 -7.59
C LEU A 181 -30.27 13.57 -6.29
N PRO A 182 -30.99 14.70 -6.36
CA PRO A 182 -31.17 15.59 -5.22
C PRO A 182 -32.25 15.03 -4.29
N GLU A 183 -31.93 13.99 -3.52
CA GLU A 183 -32.84 13.49 -2.49
C GLU A 183 -32.11 13.18 -1.18
N CYS A 184 -31.69 14.23 -0.48
CA CYS A 184 -31.49 14.14 0.96
C CYS A 184 -32.49 15.05 1.69
N THR A 185 -33.67 14.50 1.97
CA THR A 185 -34.80 15.14 2.67
C THR A 185 -34.65 15.16 4.20
N CYS A 186 -33.42 15.12 4.75
CA CYS A 186 -33.27 15.09 6.21
C CYS A 186 -33.64 16.45 6.85
N LYS A 187 -34.87 16.56 7.34
CA LYS A 187 -35.47 17.73 8.02
C LYS A 187 -34.69 18.27 9.24
N ARG A 188 -33.62 17.58 9.67
CA ARG A 188 -32.84 17.91 10.88
C ARG A 188 -31.84 19.06 10.67
N ILE A 189 -31.20 19.16 9.50
CA ILE A 189 -30.22 20.23 9.22
C ILE A 189 -30.89 21.62 9.13
N ARG A 190 -32.15 21.69 8.65
CA ARG A 190 -32.91 22.94 8.65
C ARG A 190 -33.17 23.51 10.06
N ARG A 191 -33.25 22.67 11.10
CA ARG A 191 -33.51 23.16 12.47
C ARG A 191 -32.27 23.79 13.09
N THR A 192 -31.08 23.23 12.89
CA THR A 192 -29.83 23.77 13.45
C THR A 192 -29.41 25.07 12.76
N ILE A 193 -29.56 25.19 11.43
CA ILE A 193 -29.26 26.45 10.71
C ILE A 193 -30.26 27.55 11.09
N GLY A 194 -31.52 27.20 11.37
CA GLY A 194 -32.52 28.13 11.89
C GLY A 194 -32.15 28.70 13.26
N GLN A 195 -31.77 27.83 14.21
CA GLN A 195 -31.40 28.25 15.57
C GLN A 195 -30.18 29.17 15.63
N TRP A 196 -29.17 28.95 14.77
CA TRP A 196 -28.00 29.83 14.69
C TRP A 196 -28.32 31.21 14.09
N LYS A 197 -29.23 31.28 13.11
CA LYS A 197 -29.67 32.56 12.52
C LYS A 197 -30.44 33.43 13.53
N ASP A 198 -31.15 32.81 14.46
CA ASP A 198 -31.90 33.55 15.48
C ASP A 198 -30.99 34.01 16.65
N GLN A 199 -29.97 33.22 17.02
CA GLN A 199 -28.92 33.67 17.96
C GLN A 199 -28.07 34.82 17.39
N LEU A 200 -27.68 34.76 16.10
CA LEU A 200 -26.94 35.85 15.48
C LEU A 200 -27.78 37.12 15.36
N ARG A 201 -29.08 37.01 15.05
CA ARG A 201 -29.99 38.16 15.05
C ARG A 201 -30.19 38.79 16.43
N SER A 202 -30.13 38.01 17.52
CA SER A 202 -30.19 38.60 18.87
C SER A 202 -28.91 39.36 19.20
N LEU A 203 -27.75 38.87 18.78
CA LEU A 203 -26.46 39.56 19.03
C LEU A 203 -26.34 40.88 18.28
N PHE A 204 -26.85 40.99 17.04
CA PHE A 204 -26.79 42.23 16.26
C PHE A 204 -27.85 43.28 16.64
N LYS A 205 -28.88 42.93 17.42
CA LYS A 205 -29.90 43.89 17.88
C LYS A 205 -29.44 44.80 19.02
N PHE A 206 -28.29 44.54 19.64
CA PHE A 206 -27.74 45.36 20.73
C PHE A 206 -26.67 46.36 20.26
N ALA A 207 -26.47 46.51 18.95
CA ALA A 207 -25.43 47.35 18.37
C ALA A 207 -25.93 48.69 17.78
N ASN A 208 -27.17 49.09 18.07
CA ASN A 208 -27.72 50.41 17.69
C ASN A 208 -28.31 51.11 18.92
#